data_AF-A0A0U5H4X2-F1
#
_entry.id   AF-A0A0U5H4X2-F1
#
_cell.length_a   1.000
_cell.length_b   1.000
_cell.length_c   1.000
_cell.angle_alpha   90.00
_cell.angle_beta   90.00
_cell.angle_gamma   90.00
#
_symmetry.space_group_name_H-M   'P 1'
#
loop_
_entity.id
_entity.type
_entity.pdbx_description
1 polymer ?
#
loop_
_entity_poly.entity_id
_entity_poly.type
_entity_poly.pdbx_seq_one_letter_code
_entity_poly.pdbx_strand_id
1 'polypeptide(L)'
;MPSRRRLLGLVAAGTLPFAGCLAAPSDADPTTTDSSTTSATTTERGPVRGGAAEATVERTITDDDYQYVESNDTVRYPATMAGEQVIDYGYEPFEEWGHVEGASVAAEYVRSLLDERLPEAETLSVPVSSRGEQEGLRLVATLTTHLARDGDVISEPAVSRYEAVRATPHSVDATIHFADRTHEDRYPVYVDERTIQNE
;
A
#
# COMPACT_ATOMS: atom_id res chain seq x y z
N MET A 1 37.65 12.85 0.18
CA MET A 1 38.03 14.24 0.54
C MET A 1 37.10 15.19 -0.22
N PRO A 2 36.63 16.34 0.31
CA PRO A 2 36.22 16.75 1.67
C PRO A 2 34.70 17.06 1.73
N SER A 3 34.00 16.74 2.82
CA SER A 3 33.51 17.68 3.87
C SER A 3 32.98 19.03 3.38
N ARG A 4 31.72 19.34 3.74
CA ARG A 4 31.36 20.62 4.40
C ARG A 4 30.07 20.53 5.21
N ARG A 5 30.16 21.11 6.39
CA ARG A 5 29.25 21.12 7.53
C ARG A 5 28.19 22.23 7.41
N ARG A 6 27.04 21.97 8.05
CA ARG A 6 26.17 22.85 8.89
C ARG A 6 25.83 24.26 8.39
N LEU A 7 24.57 24.65 8.59
CA LEU A 7 24.20 25.76 9.51
C LEU A 7 22.68 25.78 9.74
N LEU A 8 22.31 25.61 11.01
CA LEU A 8 21.02 26.02 11.57
C LEU A 8 20.95 27.55 11.59
N GLY A 9 19.83 28.12 11.18
CA GLY A 9 19.50 29.53 11.34
C GLY A 9 18.15 29.68 12.04
N LEU A 10 18.18 30.32 13.21
CA LEU A 10 17.07 30.56 14.13
C LEU A 10 17.03 32.06 14.41
N VAL A 11 15.97 32.78 14.02
CA VAL A 11 15.63 34.17 14.42
C VAL A 11 14.16 34.40 13.98
N ALA A 12 13.24 35.08 14.65
CA ALA A 12 12.97 35.48 16.03
C ALA A 12 11.54 36.07 16.06
N ALA A 13 11.04 36.28 17.28
CA ALA A 13 9.76 36.84 17.70
C ALA A 13 9.25 38.10 16.97
N GLY A 14 7.91 38.24 16.96
CA GLY A 14 7.22 39.51 16.69
C GLY A 14 5.72 39.43 17.03
N THR A 15 5.36 39.78 18.26
CA THR A 15 3.99 40.14 18.66
C THR A 15 3.72 41.61 18.36
N LEU A 16 2.50 41.98 17.92
CA LEU A 16 1.71 43.10 18.47
C LEU A 16 0.24 43.03 17.96
N PRO A 17 -0.73 43.52 18.76
CA PRO A 17 -2.18 43.41 18.53
C PRO A 17 -2.77 44.69 17.90
N PHE A 18 -3.91 44.55 17.22
CA PHE A 18 -4.82 45.67 16.94
C PHE A 18 -6.27 45.27 17.23
N ALA A 19 -6.94 46.15 17.97
CA ALA A 19 -8.36 46.13 18.29
C ALA A 19 -9.13 47.09 17.36
N GLY A 20 -10.45 46.87 17.23
CA GLY A 20 -11.45 47.77 16.61
C GLY A 20 -11.99 47.24 15.27
N CYS A 21 -13.27 47.24 14.90
CA CYS A 21 -14.52 47.86 15.40
C CYS A 21 -15.69 46.94 14.94
N LEU A 22 -16.70 46.60 15.75
CA LEU A 22 -17.97 47.29 16.02
C LEU A 22 -18.86 47.67 14.80
N ALA A 23 -20.11 47.18 14.85
CA ALA A 23 -21.37 47.55 14.16
C ALA A 23 -21.66 46.92 12.77
N ALA A 24 -22.86 46.43 12.42
CA ALA A 24 -24.21 46.58 12.98
C ALA A 24 -25.11 45.36 12.61
N PRO A 25 -26.24 45.11 13.32
CA PRO A 25 -27.23 44.11 12.95
C PRO A 25 -28.13 44.62 11.81
N SER A 26 -28.42 43.76 10.83
CA SER A 26 -29.50 44.00 9.86
C SER A 26 -30.58 42.95 10.10
N ASP A 27 -31.75 43.44 10.49
CA ASP A 27 -32.97 42.67 10.69
C ASP A 27 -33.47 42.03 9.39
N ALA A 28 -34.05 40.83 9.58
CA ALA A 28 -35.12 40.18 8.83
C ALA A 28 -34.89 39.78 7.36
N ASP A 29 -34.71 38.47 7.14
CA ASP A 29 -35.74 37.64 6.49
C ASP A 29 -35.53 36.13 6.79
N PRO A 30 -36.43 35.42 7.50
CA PRO A 30 -36.32 33.97 7.68
C PRO A 30 -36.93 33.25 6.48
N THR A 31 -36.30 33.37 5.31
CA THR A 31 -36.55 32.36 4.27
C THR A 31 -35.84 31.10 4.71
N THR A 32 -36.63 30.15 5.19
CA THR A 32 -36.23 28.77 5.49
C THR A 32 -35.76 28.12 4.20
N THR A 33 -34.49 28.33 3.87
CA THR A 33 -33.76 27.42 3.00
C THR A 33 -32.95 26.57 3.94
N ASP A 34 -33.50 25.39 4.23
CA ASP A 34 -32.80 24.29 4.84
C ASP A 34 -31.73 23.84 3.84
N SER A 35 -30.67 24.64 3.71
CA SER A 35 -29.41 24.23 3.13
C SER A 35 -28.82 23.26 4.15
N SER A 36 -29.35 22.04 4.11
CA SER A 36 -28.59 20.84 4.42
C SER A 36 -27.38 20.84 3.48
N THR A 37 -26.40 21.67 3.82
CA THR A 37 -25.02 21.49 3.43
C THR A 37 -24.65 20.16 4.07
N THR A 38 -24.96 19.09 3.35
CA THR A 38 -24.27 17.83 3.51
C THR A 38 -22.85 18.17 3.13
N SER A 39 -22.08 18.63 4.12
CA SER A 39 -20.64 18.54 4.08
C SER A 39 -20.39 17.05 3.91
N ALA A 40 -20.22 16.62 2.66
CA ALA A 40 -19.54 15.39 2.35
C ALA A 40 -18.14 15.59 2.92
N THR A 41 -17.98 15.26 4.19
CA THR A 41 -16.68 15.00 4.77
C THR A 41 -16.18 13.80 3.98
N THR A 42 -15.41 14.06 2.92
CA THR A 42 -14.57 13.06 2.27
C THR A 42 -13.66 12.54 3.37
N THR A 43 -14.14 11.51 4.06
CA THR A 43 -13.38 10.79 5.05
C THR A 43 -12.36 10.05 4.23
N GLU A 44 -11.13 10.57 4.17
CA GLU A 44 -9.99 9.77 3.74
C GLU A 44 -9.99 8.52 4.62
N ARG A 45 -10.59 7.45 4.12
CA ARG A 45 -10.70 6.19 4.82
C ARG A 45 -9.41 5.45 4.54
N GLY A 46 -8.43 5.64 5.42
CA GLY A 46 -7.17 4.90 5.37
C GLY A 46 -7.37 3.37 5.36
N PRO A 47 -6.32 2.59 5.06
CA PRO A 47 -6.41 1.15 4.85
C PRO A 47 -7.13 0.41 5.98
N VAL A 48 -8.00 -0.53 5.63
CA VAL A 48 -8.74 -1.37 6.59
C VAL A 48 -8.29 -2.81 6.48
N ARG A 49 -8.09 -3.48 7.61
CA ARG A 49 -7.65 -4.87 7.65
C ARG A 49 -8.67 -5.80 6.96
N GLY A 50 -8.17 -6.82 6.27
CA GLY A 50 -9.02 -7.87 5.69
C GLY A 50 -9.87 -8.57 6.75
N GLY A 51 -11.08 -8.95 6.35
CA GLY A 51 -12.12 -9.52 7.21
C GLY A 51 -12.37 -11.01 7.01
N ALA A 52 -11.75 -11.64 6.01
CA ALA A 52 -11.78 -13.10 5.86
C ALA A 52 -10.80 -13.78 6.82
N ALA A 53 -10.92 -15.10 6.97
CA ALA A 53 -9.99 -15.90 7.75
C ALA A 53 -8.54 -15.73 7.27
N GLU A 54 -7.59 -15.98 8.18
CA GLU A 54 -6.18 -16.11 7.83
C GLU A 54 -6.00 -17.19 6.76
N ALA A 55 -5.00 -17.01 5.90
CA ALA A 55 -4.66 -17.98 4.87
C ALA A 55 -3.19 -18.41 5.01
N THR A 56 -2.84 -19.52 4.36
CA THR A 56 -1.49 -20.06 4.38
C THR A 56 -1.07 -20.37 2.95
N VAL A 57 0.17 -20.06 2.61
CA VAL A 57 0.77 -20.39 1.32
C VAL A 57 2.17 -20.95 1.55
N GLU A 58 2.52 -21.98 0.79
CA GLU A 58 3.84 -22.59 0.79
C GLU A 58 4.39 -22.56 -0.63
N ARG A 59 5.65 -22.19 -0.80
CA ARG A 59 6.34 -22.23 -2.09
C ARG A 59 7.75 -22.78 -1.95
N THR A 60 8.08 -23.75 -2.79
CA THR A 60 9.45 -24.19 -3.01
C THR A 60 10.03 -23.47 -4.22
N ILE A 61 11.16 -22.80 -4.03
CA ILE A 61 11.88 -22.11 -5.10
C ILE A 61 12.80 -23.13 -5.79
N THR A 62 12.52 -23.39 -7.06
CA THR A 62 13.26 -24.34 -7.90
C THR A 62 13.82 -23.69 -9.17
N ASP A 63 13.75 -22.36 -9.25
CA ASP A 63 14.20 -21.62 -10.42
C ASP A 63 15.74 -21.57 -10.44
N ASP A 64 16.32 -21.93 -11.59
CA ASP A 64 17.77 -22.03 -11.81
C ASP A 64 18.48 -20.67 -11.74
N ASP A 65 17.73 -19.56 -11.85
CA ASP A 65 18.26 -18.21 -11.68
C ASP A 65 18.58 -17.87 -10.21
N TYR A 66 18.08 -18.67 -9.27
CA TYR A 66 18.37 -18.50 -7.86
C TYR A 66 19.49 -19.44 -7.43
N GLN A 67 20.43 -18.92 -6.66
CA GLN A 67 21.52 -19.72 -6.13
C GLN A 67 21.81 -19.36 -4.68
N TYR A 68 21.80 -20.37 -3.81
CA TYR A 68 22.25 -20.20 -2.44
C TYR A 68 23.80 -20.26 -2.36
N VAL A 69 24.38 -19.35 -1.60
CA VAL A 69 25.83 -19.22 -1.39
C VAL A 69 26.15 -19.52 0.07
N GLU A 70 26.65 -20.74 0.32
CA GLU A 70 26.86 -21.24 1.69
C GLU A 70 27.94 -20.50 2.48
N SER A 71 28.92 -19.91 1.80
CA SER A 71 30.07 -19.28 2.46
C SER A 71 29.70 -18.03 3.26
N ASN A 72 28.56 -17.40 2.97
CA ASN A 72 28.10 -16.17 3.61
C ASN A 72 26.60 -16.14 3.90
N ASP A 73 25.90 -17.28 3.76
CA ASP A 73 24.45 -17.39 3.98
C ASP A 73 23.61 -16.39 3.17
N THR A 74 23.95 -16.24 1.89
CA THR A 74 23.23 -15.35 0.98
C THR A 74 22.53 -16.09 -0.15
N VAL A 75 21.48 -15.48 -0.66
CA VAL A 75 20.83 -15.88 -1.90
C VAL A 75 21.28 -14.92 -2.99
N ARG A 76 21.80 -15.47 -4.08
CA ARG A 76 21.98 -14.79 -5.35
C ARG A 76 20.66 -14.88 -6.10
N TYR A 77 20.10 -13.73 -6.48
CA TYR A 77 18.80 -13.64 -7.14
C TYR A 77 18.85 -12.64 -8.31
N PRO A 78 17.95 -12.74 -9.30
CA PRO A 78 17.82 -11.74 -10.36
C PRO A 78 17.38 -10.39 -9.80
N ALA A 79 18.30 -9.43 -9.71
CA ALA A 79 17.98 -8.10 -9.20
C ALA A 79 17.45 -7.17 -10.30
N THR A 80 17.86 -7.40 -11.55
CA THR A 80 17.40 -6.62 -12.70
C THR A 80 17.11 -7.53 -13.88
N MET A 81 15.91 -7.41 -14.44
CA MET A 81 15.45 -8.14 -15.61
C MET A 81 15.20 -7.20 -16.79
N ALA A 82 15.50 -7.64 -18.01
CA ALA A 82 15.03 -7.03 -19.24
C ALA A 82 14.19 -8.06 -20.02
N GLY A 83 12.87 -8.01 -19.84
CA GLY A 83 12.01 -9.11 -20.25
C GLY A 83 12.35 -10.37 -19.44
N GLU A 84 12.65 -11.46 -20.13
CA GLU A 84 13.02 -12.75 -19.52
C GLU A 84 14.54 -12.88 -19.27
N GLN A 85 15.35 -11.88 -19.65
CA GLN A 85 16.80 -11.95 -19.48
C GLN A 85 17.23 -11.30 -18.17
N VAL A 86 18.00 -12.04 -17.35
CA VAL A 86 18.69 -11.47 -16.19
C VAL A 86 19.82 -10.56 -16.66
N ILE A 87 19.76 -9.29 -16.26
CA ILE A 87 20.77 -8.27 -16.57
C ILE A 87 21.81 -8.19 -15.45
N ASP A 88 21.36 -8.30 -14.20
CA ASP A 88 22.22 -8.24 -13.03
C ASP A 88 21.67 -9.09 -11.88
N TYR A 89 22.58 -9.60 -11.05
CA TYR A 89 22.26 -10.41 -9.89
C TYR A 89 22.56 -9.66 -8.60
N GLY A 90 21.60 -9.71 -7.68
CA GLY A 90 21.76 -9.25 -6.30
C GLY A 90 22.24 -10.38 -5.40
N TYR A 91 22.68 -9.99 -4.19
CA TYR A 91 23.00 -10.91 -3.11
C TYR A 91 22.42 -10.36 -1.83
N GLU A 92 21.65 -11.16 -1.12
CA GLU A 92 20.98 -10.77 0.12
C GLU A 92 21.03 -11.94 1.11
N PRO A 93 21.19 -11.70 2.43
CA PRO A 93 21.11 -12.76 3.44
C PRO A 93 19.82 -13.56 3.29
N PHE A 94 19.89 -14.88 3.53
CA PHE A 94 18.75 -15.78 3.31
C PHE A 94 17.47 -15.32 4.03
N GLU A 95 17.59 -14.84 5.27
CA GLU A 95 16.46 -14.34 6.05
C GLU A 95 15.84 -13.07 5.46
N GLU A 96 16.67 -12.12 5.00
CA GLU A 96 16.19 -10.86 4.41
C GLU A 96 15.54 -11.11 3.04
N TRP A 97 16.17 -11.94 2.22
CA TRP A 97 15.61 -12.38 0.94
C TRP A 97 14.30 -13.16 1.15
N GLY A 98 14.27 -14.09 2.11
CA GLY A 98 13.10 -14.88 2.47
C GLY A 98 11.92 -14.01 2.92
N HIS A 99 12.21 -12.94 3.66
CA HIS A 99 11.20 -11.96 4.08
C HIS A 99 10.55 -11.23 2.89
N VAL A 100 11.33 -10.86 1.87
CA VAL A 100 10.82 -10.18 0.66
C VAL A 100 10.13 -11.15 -0.30
N GLU A 101 10.71 -12.32 -0.51
CA GLU A 101 10.16 -13.38 -1.36
C GLU A 101 8.84 -13.90 -0.78
N GLY A 102 8.80 -14.15 0.54
CA GLY A 102 7.58 -14.54 1.26
C GLY A 102 6.45 -13.53 1.08
N ALA A 103 6.75 -12.23 1.15
CA ALA A 103 5.77 -11.17 0.91
C ALA A 103 5.25 -11.20 -0.53
N SER A 104 6.13 -11.46 -1.50
CA SER A 104 5.78 -11.52 -2.93
C SER A 104 4.88 -12.73 -3.22
N VAL A 105 5.23 -13.91 -2.69
CA VAL A 105 4.40 -15.12 -2.77
C VAL A 105 3.03 -14.91 -2.13
N ALA A 106 3.00 -14.30 -0.94
CA ALA A 106 1.77 -13.98 -0.26
C ALA A 106 0.90 -12.99 -1.06
N ALA A 107 1.50 -11.97 -1.68
CA ALA A 107 0.81 -11.01 -2.53
C ALA A 107 0.16 -11.67 -3.76
N GLU A 108 0.91 -12.53 -4.46
CA GLU A 108 0.42 -13.30 -5.61
C GLU A 108 -0.74 -14.22 -5.21
N TYR A 109 -0.60 -14.88 -4.07
CA TYR A 109 -1.63 -15.75 -3.53
C TYR A 109 -2.91 -14.98 -3.21
N VAL A 110 -2.80 -13.84 -2.50
CA VAL A 110 -3.95 -12.99 -2.19
C VAL A 110 -4.61 -12.48 -3.46
N ARG A 111 -3.85 -12.04 -4.46
CA ARG A 111 -4.40 -11.61 -5.74
C ARG A 111 -5.21 -12.73 -6.39
N SER A 112 -4.63 -13.93 -6.53
CA SER A 112 -5.30 -15.07 -7.16
C SER A 112 -6.58 -15.45 -6.40
N LEU A 113 -6.52 -15.44 -5.07
CA LEU A 113 -7.66 -15.69 -4.20
C LEU A 113 -8.76 -14.63 -4.36
N LEU A 114 -8.40 -13.36 -4.57
CA LEU A 114 -9.37 -12.29 -4.78
C LEU A 114 -9.97 -12.34 -6.18
N ASP A 115 -9.19 -12.69 -7.21
CA ASP A 115 -9.68 -12.90 -8.58
C ASP A 115 -10.75 -14.01 -8.63
N GLU A 116 -10.63 -15.04 -7.79
CA GLU A 116 -11.64 -16.10 -7.66
C GLU A 116 -12.90 -15.66 -6.89
N ARG A 117 -12.74 -14.78 -5.88
CA ARG A 117 -13.82 -14.39 -4.96
C ARG A 117 -14.62 -13.19 -5.43
N LEU A 118 -14.02 -12.33 -6.25
CA LEU A 118 -14.57 -11.05 -6.67
C LEU A 118 -14.64 -11.02 -8.21
N PRO A 119 -15.84 -11.10 -8.81
CA PRO A 119 -15.96 -10.99 -10.26
C PRO A 119 -15.51 -9.60 -10.74
N GLU A 120 -14.81 -9.55 -11.88
CA GLU A 120 -14.38 -8.32 -12.56
C GLU A 120 -13.44 -7.41 -11.73
N ALA A 121 -12.45 -8.01 -11.07
CA ALA A 121 -11.44 -7.32 -10.26
C ALA A 121 -10.34 -6.61 -11.08
N GLU A 122 -10.59 -6.15 -12.31
CA GLU A 122 -9.56 -5.56 -13.20
C GLU A 122 -8.86 -4.31 -12.61
N THR A 123 -9.50 -3.64 -11.65
CA THR A 123 -8.97 -2.47 -10.94
C THR A 123 -8.38 -2.80 -9.56
N LEU A 124 -8.32 -4.08 -9.19
CA LEU A 124 -7.75 -4.57 -7.94
C LEU A 124 -6.28 -4.92 -8.15
N SER A 125 -5.42 -4.31 -7.34
CA SER A 125 -4.00 -4.67 -7.27
C SER A 125 -3.62 -5.04 -5.84
N VAL A 126 -2.66 -5.94 -5.67
CA VAL A 126 -2.15 -6.33 -4.34
C VAL A 126 -0.65 -6.08 -4.27
N PRO A 127 -0.18 -4.81 -4.24
CA PRO A 127 1.22 -4.52 -4.01
C PRO A 127 1.67 -4.92 -2.59
N VAL A 128 2.93 -5.29 -2.50
CA VAL A 128 3.69 -5.28 -1.23
C VAL A 128 4.00 -3.83 -0.88
N SER A 129 3.73 -3.43 0.36
CA SER A 129 3.98 -2.08 0.86
C SER A 129 4.75 -2.13 2.17
N SER A 130 5.75 -1.26 2.30
CA SER A 130 6.46 -0.99 3.57
C SER A 130 5.96 0.28 4.28
N ARG A 131 4.93 0.96 3.76
CA ARG A 131 4.60 2.35 4.16
C ARG A 131 3.45 2.44 5.15
N GLY A 132 3.66 2.47 6.47
CA GLY A 132 2.58 2.76 7.45
C GLY A 132 3.08 2.81 8.91
N GLU A 133 2.17 2.98 9.87
CA GLU A 133 2.50 3.11 11.31
C GLU A 133 2.98 1.81 11.96
N GLN A 134 2.78 0.66 11.31
CA GLN A 134 3.33 -0.63 11.73
C GLN A 134 4.63 -0.91 10.98
N GLU A 135 5.71 -1.16 11.73
CA GLU A 135 7.00 -1.61 11.19
C GLU A 135 6.82 -2.98 10.49
N GLY A 136 7.23 -3.09 9.21
CA GLY A 136 7.24 -4.36 8.46
C GLY A 136 6.55 -4.31 7.08
N LEU A 137 6.79 -5.35 6.27
CA LEU A 137 6.09 -5.54 4.99
C LEU A 137 4.62 -5.90 5.23
N ARG A 138 3.73 -5.33 4.42
CA ARG A 138 2.31 -5.66 4.40
C ARG A 138 1.77 -5.75 2.98
N LEU A 139 0.63 -6.41 2.84
CA LEU A 139 -0.09 -6.52 1.58
C LEU A 139 -1.27 -5.55 1.57
N VAL A 140 -1.48 -4.85 0.45
CA VAL A 140 -2.59 -3.89 0.33
C VAL A 140 -3.38 -4.16 -0.94
N ALA A 141 -4.55 -4.78 -0.83
CA ALA A 141 -5.53 -4.87 -1.90
C ALA A 141 -6.12 -3.47 -2.17
N THR A 142 -5.74 -2.87 -3.29
CA THR A 142 -6.12 -1.49 -3.64
C THR A 142 -7.22 -1.50 -4.67
N LEU A 143 -8.36 -0.89 -4.33
CA LEU A 143 -9.46 -0.60 -5.22
C LEU A 143 -9.21 0.75 -5.90
N THR A 144 -9.01 0.76 -7.22
CA THR A 144 -8.59 1.97 -7.95
C THR A 144 -9.69 2.54 -8.84
N THR A 145 -10.04 3.80 -8.62
CA THR A 145 -10.88 4.59 -9.54
C THR A 145 -9.98 5.47 -10.41
N HIS A 146 -10.13 5.39 -11.73
CA HIS A 146 -9.41 6.22 -12.69
C HIS A 146 -10.30 7.36 -13.17
N LEU A 147 -9.77 8.58 -13.10
CA LEU A 147 -10.39 9.78 -13.63
C LEU A 147 -9.64 10.30 -14.86
N ALA A 148 -10.38 10.90 -15.78
CA ALA A 148 -9.84 11.70 -16.87
C ALA A 148 -9.27 13.03 -16.33
N ARG A 149 -8.56 13.75 -17.20
CA ARG A 149 -7.96 15.05 -16.85
C ARG A 149 -9.00 16.06 -16.34
N ASP A 150 -10.22 16.03 -16.88
CA ASP A 150 -11.33 16.91 -16.51
C ASP A 150 -12.08 16.45 -15.25
N GLY A 151 -11.75 15.27 -14.71
CA GLY A 151 -12.36 14.69 -13.52
C GLY A 151 -13.47 13.67 -13.82
N ASP A 152 -13.78 13.40 -15.09
CA ASP A 152 -14.76 12.38 -15.46
C ASP A 152 -14.25 10.97 -15.11
N VAL A 153 -15.12 10.09 -14.61
CA VAL A 153 -14.75 8.71 -14.27
C VAL A 153 -14.52 7.90 -15.55
N ILE A 154 -13.30 7.38 -15.73
CA ILE A 154 -12.93 6.47 -16.81
C ILE A 154 -13.22 5.02 -16.42
N SER A 155 -12.85 4.64 -15.20
CA SER A 155 -13.11 3.31 -14.65
C SER A 155 -13.19 3.35 -13.14
N GLU A 156 -13.98 2.45 -12.57
CA GLU A 156 -14.13 2.28 -11.14
C GLU A 156 -14.21 0.79 -10.77
N PRO A 157 -13.91 0.42 -9.52
CA PRO A 157 -14.07 -0.95 -9.05
C PRO A 157 -15.51 -1.42 -9.11
N ALA A 158 -15.75 -2.59 -9.72
CA ALA A 158 -17.06 -3.22 -9.77
C ALA A 158 -17.56 -3.72 -8.39
N VAL A 159 -16.65 -3.80 -7.42
CA VAL A 159 -16.91 -4.28 -6.06
C VAL A 159 -16.81 -3.14 -5.06
N SER A 160 -17.67 -3.17 -4.05
CA SER A 160 -17.58 -2.21 -2.95
C SER A 160 -16.39 -2.52 -2.05
N ARG A 161 -15.88 -1.50 -1.34
CA ARG A 161 -14.89 -1.68 -0.28
C ARG A 161 -15.28 -2.73 0.75
N TYR A 162 -16.56 -2.78 1.10
CA TYR A 162 -17.06 -3.72 2.09
C TYR A 162 -16.94 -5.17 1.60
N GLU A 163 -17.27 -5.42 0.33
CA GLU A 163 -17.12 -6.74 -0.29
C GLU A 163 -15.64 -7.13 -0.39
N ALA A 164 -14.78 -6.20 -0.80
CA ALA A 164 -13.33 -6.42 -0.85
C ALA A 164 -12.76 -6.77 0.53
N VAL A 165 -13.13 -6.01 1.59
CA VAL A 165 -12.73 -6.32 2.97
C VAL A 165 -13.19 -7.71 3.38
N ARG A 166 -14.44 -8.09 3.09
CA ARG A 166 -14.97 -9.41 3.44
C ARG A 166 -14.32 -10.56 2.69
N ALA A 167 -13.85 -10.33 1.46
CA ALA A 167 -13.17 -11.34 0.66
C ALA A 167 -11.67 -11.47 1.00
N THR A 168 -11.06 -10.39 1.49
CA THR A 168 -9.62 -10.29 1.74
C THR A 168 -9.23 -10.98 3.06
N PRO A 169 -8.26 -11.91 3.07
CA PRO A 169 -7.76 -12.55 4.28
C PRO A 169 -7.29 -11.53 5.32
N HIS A 170 -7.38 -11.88 6.60
CA HIS A 170 -6.80 -11.04 7.64
C HIS A 170 -5.27 -11.00 7.53
N SER A 171 -4.61 -12.14 7.43
CA SER A 171 -3.17 -12.27 7.19
C SER A 171 -2.91 -13.48 6.31
N VAL A 172 -1.69 -13.56 5.78
CA VAL A 172 -1.17 -14.74 5.12
C VAL A 172 0.10 -15.19 5.83
N ASP A 173 0.13 -16.44 6.27
CA ASP A 173 1.36 -17.12 6.66
C ASP A 173 2.01 -17.68 5.40
N ALA A 174 3.22 -17.24 5.09
CA ALA A 174 3.98 -17.72 3.94
C ALA A 174 5.20 -18.53 4.39
N THR A 175 5.36 -19.70 3.78
CA THR A 175 6.52 -20.57 3.96
C THR A 175 7.27 -20.68 2.64
N ILE A 176 8.55 -20.33 2.66
CA ILE A 176 9.46 -20.44 1.51
C ILE A 176 10.48 -21.53 1.76
N HIS A 177 10.57 -22.49 0.84
CA HIS A 177 11.61 -23.51 0.84
C HIS A 177 12.62 -23.24 -0.27
N PHE A 178 13.91 -23.14 0.06
CA PHE A 178 14.97 -22.95 -0.93
C PHE A 178 16.30 -23.53 -0.43
N ALA A 179 16.97 -24.34 -1.27
CA ALA A 179 18.25 -24.97 -0.96
C ALA A 179 18.28 -25.66 0.42
N ASP A 180 17.31 -26.55 0.68
CA ASP A 180 17.10 -27.28 1.95
C ASP A 180 16.89 -26.40 3.19
N ARG A 181 16.64 -25.10 2.99
CA ARG A 181 16.31 -24.14 4.04
C ARG A 181 14.86 -23.73 3.93
N THR A 182 14.34 -23.26 5.06
CA THR A 182 12.95 -22.80 5.18
C THR A 182 12.93 -21.46 5.88
N HIS A 183 12.16 -20.52 5.33
CA HIS A 183 11.82 -19.25 5.97
C HIS A 183 10.29 -19.17 6.11
N GLU A 184 9.81 -18.70 7.24
CA GLU A 184 8.39 -18.56 7.56
C GLU A 184 8.12 -17.16 8.09
N ASP A 185 7.11 -16.49 7.53
CA ASP A 185 6.69 -15.17 8.01
C ASP A 185 5.19 -14.91 7.79
N ARG A 186 4.64 -13.96 8.53
CA ARG A 186 3.23 -13.60 8.54
C ARG A 186 3.01 -12.18 8.04
N TYR A 187 2.30 -12.04 6.93
CA TYR A 187 2.03 -10.75 6.31
C TYR A 187 0.61 -10.28 6.57
N PRO A 188 0.42 -9.10 7.16
CA PRO A 188 -0.91 -8.54 7.34
C PRO A 188 -1.47 -8.02 6.00
N VAL A 189 -2.76 -8.26 5.73
CA VAL A 189 -3.41 -7.84 4.49
C VAL A 189 -4.47 -6.78 4.78
N TYR A 190 -4.41 -5.69 4.03
CA TYR A 190 -5.32 -4.54 4.13
C TYR A 190 -6.02 -4.28 2.80
N VAL A 191 -7.12 -3.56 2.86
CA VAL A 191 -7.88 -3.04 1.73
C VAL A 191 -7.83 -1.53 1.77
N ASP A 192 -7.49 -0.92 0.64
CA ASP A 192 -7.44 0.53 0.49
C ASP A 192 -8.20 0.99 -0.77
N GLU A 193 -8.65 2.24 -0.77
CA GLU A 193 -9.28 2.87 -1.94
C GLU A 193 -8.38 3.98 -2.43
N ARG A 194 -8.20 4.06 -3.75
CA ARG A 194 -7.38 5.11 -4.37
C ARG A 194 -8.06 5.67 -5.60
N THR A 195 -7.97 6.98 -5.76
CA THR A 195 -8.31 7.67 -7.01
C THR A 195 -7.04 8.09 -7.72
N ILE A 196 -6.94 7.81 -9.02
CA ILE A 196 -5.84 8.24 -9.89
C ILE A 196 -6.44 9.12 -11.00
N GLN A 197 -5.94 10.35 -11.13
CA GLN A 197 -6.31 11.25 -12.21
C GLN A 197 -5.24 11.19 -13.30
N ASN A 198 -5.65 10.88 -14.53
CA ASN A 198 -4.75 10.86 -15.68
C ASN A 198 -4.43 12.30 -16.12
N GLU A 199 -3.14 12.57 -16.38
CA GLU A 199 -2.65 13.88 -16.82
C GLU A 199 -2.89 14.18 -18.31
#